data_AF-A0A3B9PNE9-F1
#
_entry.id   AF-A0A3B9PNE9-F1
#
_cell.length_a   1.000
_cell.length_b   1.000
_cell.length_c   1.000
_cell.angle_alpha   90.00
_cell.angle_beta   90.00
_cell.angle_gamma   90.00
#
_symmetry.space_group_name_H-M   'P 1'
#
loop_
_entity.id
_entity.type
_entity.pdbx_description
1 polymer ?
#
loop_
_entity_poly.entity_id
_entity_poly.type
_entity_poly.pdbx_seq_one_letter_code
_entity_poly.pdbx_strand_id
1 'polypeptide(L)' 'MLVFTLPSFPYVFKVIKDVFGASKNMDRATVKRKYLMVKHVDRVGRMADTLEFSYAALPLSRFHPE' A
#
# COMPACT_ATOMS: atom_id res chain seq x y z
N MET A 1 -3.77 -6.09 -2.37
CA MET A 1 -3.61 -4.63 -2.24
C MET A 1 -4.76 -3.97 -2.98
N LEU A 2 -5.38 -2.97 -2.36
CA LEU A 2 -6.17 -1.97 -3.04
C LEU A 2 -5.23 -0.77 -3.25
N VAL A 3 -5.17 -0.25 -4.47
CA VAL A 3 -4.26 0.83 -4.84
C VAL A 3 -5.08 1.94 -5.47
N PHE A 4 -4.90 3.16 -4.99
CA PHE A 4 -5.56 4.34 -5.55
C PHE A 4 -4.58 5.52 -5.58
N THR A 5 -4.92 6.54 -6.35
CA THR A 5 -4.08 7.71 -6.54
C THR A 5 -4.95 8.95 -6.69
N LEU A 6 -4.31 10.10 -6.70
CA LEU A 6 -4.89 11.35 -7.13
C LEU A 6 -4.06 11.87 -8.31
N PRO A 7 -4.66 12.30 -9.43
CA PRO A 7 -3.91 12.76 -10.61
C PRO A 7 -2.89 13.88 -10.30
N SER A 8 -3.18 14.73 -9.32
CA SER A 8 -2.30 15.83 -8.91
C SER A 8 -1.27 15.46 -7.84
N PHE A 9 -1.13 14.17 -7.50
CA PHE A 9 -0.21 13.71 -6.45
C PHE A 9 0.77 12.68 -7.01
N PRO A 10 2.09 12.82 -6.77
CA PRO A 10 3.10 11.97 -7.40
C PRO A 10 3.26 10.59 -6.71
N TYR A 11 2.32 10.20 -5.85
CA TYR A 11 2.37 8.97 -5.08
C TYR A 11 1.08 8.18 -5.20
N VAL A 12 1.19 6.86 -5.06
CA VAL A 12 0.04 5.96 -4.94
C VAL A 12 -0.14 5.53 -3.50
N PHE A 13 -1.39 5.40 -3.08
CA PHE A 13 -1.77 4.86 -1.78
C PHE A 13 -2.03 3.37 -1.93
N LYS A 14 -1.48 2.56 -1.02
CA LYS A 14 -1.66 1.11 -1.00
C LYS A 14 -2.27 0.69 0.33
N VAL A 15 -3.44 0.05 0.27
CA VAL A 15 -4.10 -0.55 1.43
C VAL A 15 -4.06 -2.07 1.30
N ILE A 16 -3.71 -2.76 2.38
CA ILE A 16 -3.77 -4.23 2.40
C ILE A 16 -5.26 -4.60 2.49
N LYS A 17 -5.75 -5.39 1.53
CA LYS A 17 -7.15 -5.85 1.50
C LYS A 17 -7.41 -6.78 2.70
N ASP A 18 -8.64 -6.79 3.18
CA ASP A 18 -9.06 -7.70 4.25
C ASP A 18 -9.15 -9.15 3.75
N VAL A 19 -9.67 -9.33 2.53
CA VAL A 19 -9.76 -10.63 1.86
C VAL A 19 -8.82 -10.66 0.65
N PHE A 20 -8.00 -11.71 0.58
CA PHE A 20 -7.11 -11.98 -0.54
C PHE A 20 -7.82 -12.85 -1.59
N GLY A 21 -7.37 -12.79 -2.85
CA GLY A 21 -7.90 -13.67 -3.90
C GLY A 21 -7.64 -15.14 -3.57
N ALA A 22 -8.55 -16.03 -3.98
CA ALA A 22 -8.55 -17.44 -3.58
C ALA A 22 -7.24 -18.20 -3.85
N SER A 23 -6.46 -17.79 -4.85
CA SER A 23 -5.17 -18.39 -5.17
C SER A 23 -4.03 -17.98 -4.23
N LYS A 24 -4.24 -17.02 -3.33
CA LYS A 24 -3.20 -16.49 -2.45
C LYS A 24 -3.28 -17.09 -1.07
N ASN A 25 -2.29 -17.93 -0.73
CA ASN A 25 -2.08 -18.41 0.63
C ASN A 25 -1.14 -17.45 1.40
N MET A 26 -1.66 -16.29 1.79
CA MET A 26 -0.89 -15.27 2.54
C MET A 26 -1.82 -14.45 3.42
N ASP A 27 -1.32 -14.04 4.59
CA ASP A 27 -2.04 -13.17 5.51
C ASP A 27 -1.56 -11.71 5.46
N ARG A 28 -2.33 -10.83 6.10
CA ARG A 28 -2.03 -9.40 6.23
C ARG A 28 -0.70 -9.16 6.96
N ALA A 29 -0.36 -9.98 7.96
CA ALA A 29 0.88 -9.84 8.72
C ALA A 29 2.12 -10.12 7.84
N THR A 30 2.06 -11.12 6.97
CA THR A 30 3.13 -11.45 6.02
C THR A 30 3.34 -10.32 5.04
N VAL A 31 2.28 -9.74 4.48
CA VAL A 31 2.39 -8.56 3.60
C VAL A 31 3.09 -7.42 4.32
N LYS A 32 2.67 -7.08 5.56
CA LYS A 32 3.31 -6.02 6.35
C LYS A 32 4.80 -6.29 6.58
N ARG A 33 5.18 -7.52 6.98
CA ARG A 33 6.59 -7.90 7.16
C ARG A 33 7.41 -7.75 5.88
N LYS A 34 6.84 -8.04 4.70
CA LYS A 34 7.54 -7.87 3.42
C LYS A 34 7.77 -6.40 3.07
N TYR A 35 6.80 -5.51 3.30
CA TYR A 35 7.00 -4.06 3.14
C TYR A 35 8.08 -3.53 4.10
N LEU A 36 8.05 -3.96 5.37
CA LEU A 36 9.09 -3.61 6.33
C LEU A 36 10.46 -4.13 5.90
N MET A 37 10.56 -5.37 5.42
CA MET A 37 11.83 -5.91 4.92
C MET A 37 12.40 -5.04 3.80
N VAL A 38 11.61 -4.69 2.78
CA VAL A 38 12.05 -3.84 1.66
C VAL A 38 12.54 -2.46 2.14
N LYS A 39 11.97 -1.92 3.21
CA LYS A 39 12.39 -0.64 3.80
C LYS A 39 13.77 -0.70 4.45
N HIS A 40 14.16 -1.84 5.02
CA HIS A 40 15.40 -1.97 5.79
C HIS A 40 16.57 -2.56 4.99
N VAL A 41 16.31 -3.12 3.81
CA VAL A 41 17.35 -3.65 2.92
C VAL A 41 17.83 -2.58 1.95
N ASP A 42 19.05 -2.75 1.43
CA ASP A 42 19.46 -2.00 0.25
C ASP A 42 18.52 -2.34 -0.92
N ARG A 43 17.98 -1.30 -1.52
CA ARG A 43 16.99 -1.38 -2.60
C ARG A 43 17.63 -1.38 -3.97
N VAL A 44 18.92 -1.01 -4.09
CA VAL A 44 19.71 -0.97 -5.34
C VAL A 44 19.00 -0.30 -6.52
N GLY A 45 18.10 0.65 -6.26
CA GLY A 45 17.26 1.30 -7.27
C GLY A 45 16.21 0.41 -7.94
N ARG A 46 15.97 -0.81 -7.44
CA ARG A 46 15.00 -1.78 -7.99
C ARG A 46 13.70 -1.90 -7.19
N MET A 47 13.69 -1.39 -5.96
CA MET A 47 12.51 -1.36 -5.10
C MET A 47 12.22 0.07 -4.66
N ALA A 48 10.96 0.48 -4.80
CA ALA A 48 10.51 1.80 -4.36
C ALA A 48 10.51 1.92 -2.83
N ASP A 49 10.75 3.13 -2.32
CA ASP A 49 10.49 3.42 -0.90
C ASP A 49 9.00 3.36 -0.58
N THR A 50 8.69 3.17 0.70
CA THR A 50 7.32 3.19 1.19
C THR A 50 7.22 3.91 2.52
N LEU A 51 6.28 4.84 2.60
CA LEU A 51 5.90 5.52 3.83
C LEU A 51 4.71 4.78 4.45
N GLU A 52 4.84 4.36 5.72
CA GLU A 52 3.76 3.73 6.47
C GLU A 52 2.96 4.79 7.22
N PHE A 53 1.64 4.78 7.03
CA PHE A 53 0.70 5.63 7.75
C PHE A 53 -0.30 4.75 8.51
N SER A 54 -0.69 5.19 9.71
CA SER A 54 -1.81 4.62 10.47
C SER A 54 -2.89 5.68 10.63
N TYR A 55 -4.15 5.29 10.49
CA TYR A 55 -5.31 6.20 10.60
C TYR A 55 -5.20 7.43 9.69
N ALA A 56 -4.76 7.23 8.44
CA ALA A 56 -4.63 8.31 7.46
C ALA A 56 -6.00 8.94 7.17
N ALA A 57 -6.16 10.22 7.52
CA ALA A 57 -7.36 10.99 7.20
C ALA A 57 -7.32 11.42 5.73
N LEU A 58 -8.36 11.10 4.97
CA LEU A 58 -8.51 11.45 3.57
C LEU A 58 -9.82 12.25 3.38
N PRO A 59 -9.81 13.38 2.66
CA PRO A 59 -11.03 14.16 2.46
C PRO A 59 -12.09 13.37 1.67
N LEU A 60 -13.29 13.20 2.21
CA LEU A 60 -14.37 12.45 1.55
C LEU A 60 -14.78 13.04 0.20
N SER A 61 -14.78 14.37 0.07
CA SER A 61 -15.11 15.09 -1.17
C SER A 61 -14.13 14.83 -2.32
N ARG A 62 -13.02 14.14 -2.05
CA ARG A 62 -11.96 13.83 -3.02
C ARG A 62 -12.00 12.39 -3.52
N PHE A 63 -12.93 11.58 -3.01
CA PHE A 63 -13.16 10.22 -3.51
C PHE A 63 -14.06 10.27 -4.74
N HIS A 64 -13.70 9.48 -5.74
CA HIS A 64 -14.62 9.17 -6.82
C HIS A 64 -15.81 8.36 -6.24
N PRO A 65 -17.04 8.51 -6.77
CA PRO A 65 -18.20 7.76 -6.29
C PRO A 65 -18.10 6.24 -6.48
N GLU A 66 -17.13 5.78 -7.27
CA GLU A 66 -16.76 4.36 -7.48
C GLU A 66 -15.40 4.07 -6.85
#